data_AF-A0A9D2PFY7-F1
#
_entry.id   AF-A0A9D2PFY7-F1
#
_cell.length_a   1.000
_cell.length_b   1.000
_cell.length_c   1.000
_cell.angle_alpha   90.00
_cell.angle_beta   90.00
_cell.angle_gamma   90.00
#
_symmetry.space_group_name_H-M   'P 1'
#
loop_
_entity.id
_entity.type
_entity.pdbx_description
1 polymer ?
#
loop_
_entity_poly.entity_id
_entity_poly.type
_entity_poly.pdbx_seq_one_letter_code
_entity_poly.pdbx_strand_id
1 'polypeptide(L)'
;MTDVSKTNITLEEYLKLLKQMKSAALNDMDTFPDNEMKSTGSQNMSALGLSLRYRDDEDCLYADCSMEHQLFTRLHPYLWEEMKEESNDILKDQNLFQEPAENKFYWEVIKYLQIQDKIYIQYKAAFSLKGKILSVKGNTTDFKRLLFKYPEYETYFTDDQKFILDHADQLLVPDNVVLPYAPGDILYIDASPFGKPFYVVYCGETAMDQEYFEWTKKEYGYFKREHPCLYISEEQQKLKVTSLTGDCLLFTDNISFPYAPLDRIQTVDDCEEPLLMEAAERIKTTSHNLNLT
;
A
#
# COMPACT_ATOMS: atom_id res chain seq x y z
N MET A 1 15.91 -0.50 -17.29
CA MET A 1 15.34 0.55 -16.41
C MET A 1 15.57 1.93 -17.01
N THR A 2 14.63 2.39 -17.84
CA THR A 2 14.64 3.75 -18.38
C THR A 2 14.25 4.74 -17.30
N ASP A 3 15.06 5.77 -17.14
CA ASP A 3 14.80 6.97 -16.35
C ASP A 3 13.63 7.73 -16.98
N VAL A 4 12.40 7.30 -16.71
CA VAL A 4 11.22 8.06 -17.04
C VAL A 4 11.21 9.22 -16.06
N SER A 5 11.56 10.41 -16.53
CA SER A 5 11.34 11.64 -15.76
C SER A 5 9.88 11.64 -15.33
N LYS A 6 9.63 11.29 -14.07
CA LYS A 6 8.27 11.33 -13.54
C LYS A 6 7.86 12.79 -13.60
N THR A 7 6.68 13.07 -14.10
CA THR A 7 6.06 14.39 -13.95
C THR A 7 5.22 14.38 -12.69
N ASN A 8 4.81 15.56 -12.20
CA ASN A 8 3.72 15.59 -11.23
C ASN A 8 2.47 14.96 -11.86
N ILE A 9 1.72 14.19 -11.08
CA ILE A 9 0.49 13.53 -11.51
C ILE A 9 -0.66 13.94 -10.60
N THR A 10 -1.88 13.88 -11.12
CA THR A 10 -3.11 14.08 -10.35
C THR A 10 -3.41 12.87 -9.48
N LEU A 11 -4.24 13.05 -8.45
CA LEU A 11 -4.80 11.93 -7.69
C LEU A 11 -5.51 10.91 -8.61
N GLU A 12 -6.23 11.34 -9.64
CA GLU A 12 -6.90 10.44 -10.58
C GLU A 12 -5.91 9.53 -11.34
N GLU A 13 -4.82 10.11 -11.84
CA GLU A 13 -3.75 9.34 -12.50
C GLU A 13 -3.07 8.35 -11.56
N TYR A 14 -2.83 8.75 -10.30
CA TYR A 14 -2.34 7.85 -9.27
C TYR A 14 -3.29 6.68 -9.01
N LEU A 15 -4.59 6.94 -8.85
CA LEU A 15 -5.60 5.90 -8.63
C LEU A 15 -5.73 4.95 -9.82
N LYS A 16 -5.57 5.47 -11.05
CA LYS A 16 -5.52 4.66 -12.26
C LYS A 16 -4.29 3.75 -12.26
N LEU A 17 -3.12 4.25 -11.89
CA LEU A 17 -1.90 3.45 -11.77
C LEU A 17 -2.05 2.36 -10.70
N LEU A 18 -2.60 2.69 -9.54
CA LEU A 18 -2.88 1.73 -8.48
C LEU A 18 -3.82 0.61 -8.96
N LYS A 19 -4.87 0.95 -9.72
CA LYS A 19 -5.77 -0.02 -10.33
C LYS A 19 -5.05 -0.92 -11.32
N GLN A 20 -4.17 -0.36 -12.16
CA GLN A 20 -3.36 -1.15 -13.10
C GLN A 20 -2.41 -2.09 -12.38
N MET A 21 -1.75 -1.66 -11.30
CA MET A 21 -0.90 -2.54 -10.49
C MET A 21 -1.69 -3.67 -9.83
N LYS A 22 -2.88 -3.37 -9.29
CA LYS A 22 -3.80 -4.39 -8.76
C LYS A 22 -4.20 -5.41 -9.84
N SER A 23 -4.50 -4.96 -11.05
CA SER A 23 -4.81 -5.84 -12.17
C SER A 23 -3.61 -6.67 -12.63
N ALA A 24 -2.41 -6.09 -12.72
CA ALA A 24 -1.19 -6.80 -13.10
C ALA A 24 -0.87 -7.92 -12.10
N ALA A 25 -0.97 -7.65 -10.79
CA ALA A 25 -0.75 -8.66 -9.77
C ALA A 25 -1.78 -9.79 -9.86
N LEU A 26 -3.07 -9.46 -10.04
CA LEU A 26 -4.13 -10.45 -10.21
C LEU A 26 -3.88 -11.34 -11.44
N ASN A 27 -3.53 -10.74 -12.58
CA ASN A 27 -3.21 -11.48 -13.80
C ASN A 27 -1.99 -12.40 -13.63
N ASP A 28 -0.92 -11.92 -12.97
CA ASP A 28 0.28 -12.72 -12.71
C ASP A 28 -0.03 -13.93 -11.81
N MET A 29 -0.89 -13.75 -10.81
CA MET A 29 -1.35 -14.84 -9.93
C MET A 29 -2.30 -15.82 -10.65
N ASP A 30 -3.25 -15.33 -11.44
CA ASP A 30 -4.19 -16.17 -12.19
C ASP A 30 -3.49 -17.02 -13.26
N THR A 31 -2.49 -16.45 -13.92
CA THR A 31 -1.70 -17.13 -14.96
C THR A 31 -0.46 -17.83 -14.42
N PHE A 32 -0.29 -17.84 -13.09
CA PHE A 32 0.89 -18.40 -12.42
C PHE A 32 1.22 -19.83 -12.87
N PRO A 33 0.28 -20.79 -12.94
CA PRO A 33 0.59 -22.15 -13.37
C PRO A 33 1.15 -22.20 -14.80
N ASP A 34 0.57 -21.43 -15.71
CA ASP A 34 0.95 -21.38 -17.13
C ASP A 34 2.30 -20.70 -17.34
N ASN A 35 2.58 -19.65 -16.56
CA ASN A 35 3.85 -18.93 -16.61
C ASN A 35 5.00 -19.81 -16.10
N GLU A 36 4.77 -20.60 -15.05
CA GLU A 36 5.74 -21.57 -14.54
C GLU A 36 6.00 -22.71 -15.53
N MET A 37 4.98 -23.17 -16.28
CA MET A 37 5.14 -24.24 -17.28
C MET A 37 6.11 -23.87 -18.42
N LYS A 38 6.24 -22.58 -18.75
CA LYS A 38 7.13 -22.09 -19.82
C LYS A 38 8.59 -21.94 -19.36
N SER A 39 8.85 -22.00 -18.05
CA SER A 39 10.18 -21.85 -17.45
C SER A 39 10.95 -23.19 -17.42
N THR A 40 11.22 -23.79 -18.58
CA THR A 40 11.95 -25.07 -18.68
C THR A 40 13.47 -24.97 -18.43
N GLY A 41 13.94 -23.94 -17.71
CA GLY A 41 15.35 -23.70 -17.38
C GLY A 41 15.68 -24.09 -15.94
N SER A 42 16.70 -24.93 -15.75
CA SER A 42 16.96 -25.74 -14.56
C SER A 42 17.38 -25.02 -13.26
N GLN A 43 17.15 -23.71 -13.08
CA GLN A 43 17.68 -22.98 -11.91
C GLN A 43 16.78 -21.88 -11.32
N ASN A 44 15.61 -21.59 -11.91
CA ASN A 44 14.69 -20.59 -11.37
C ASN A 44 13.37 -21.28 -11.02
N MET A 45 12.92 -21.10 -9.78
CA MET A 45 11.61 -21.55 -9.29
C MET A 45 10.83 -20.33 -8.83
N SER A 46 9.52 -20.29 -9.05
CA SER A 46 8.67 -19.31 -8.37
C SER A 46 7.55 -19.99 -7.58
N ALA A 47 7.09 -19.30 -6.55
CA ALA A 47 6.05 -19.79 -5.65
C ALA A 47 5.17 -18.64 -5.18
N LEU A 48 3.94 -18.96 -4.80
CA LEU A 48 3.04 -18.04 -4.09
C LEU A 48 2.92 -18.52 -2.65
N GLY A 49 3.31 -17.70 -1.68
CA GLY A 49 3.01 -17.95 -0.28
C GLY A 49 1.67 -17.34 0.10
N LEU A 50 0.89 -18.04 0.92
CA LEU A 50 -0.36 -17.54 1.48
C LEU A 50 -0.24 -17.42 3.00
N SER A 51 -0.70 -16.31 3.55
CA SER A 51 -0.80 -16.10 5.00
C SER A 51 -2.06 -15.32 5.33
N LEU A 52 -2.83 -15.80 6.32
CA LEU A 52 -3.89 -15.00 6.93
C LEU A 52 -3.25 -13.96 7.84
N ARG A 53 -3.67 -12.72 7.68
CA ARG A 53 -3.25 -11.58 8.48
C ARG A 53 -4.45 -10.95 9.17
N TYR A 54 -4.17 -10.28 10.27
CA TYR A 54 -5.17 -9.59 11.07
C TYR A 54 -4.58 -8.34 11.72
N ARG A 55 -5.42 -7.37 12.05
CA ARG A 55 -5.02 -6.06 12.59
C ARG A 55 -4.54 -6.10 14.04
N ASP A 56 -5.25 -6.82 14.91
CA ASP A 56 -5.08 -6.75 16.36
C ASP A 56 -4.57 -8.10 16.90
N ASP A 57 -3.35 -8.14 17.41
CA ASP A 57 -2.75 -9.33 18.04
C ASP A 57 -3.59 -9.87 19.24
N GLU A 58 -4.55 -9.11 19.77
CA GLU A 58 -5.31 -9.47 20.97
C GLU A 58 -6.49 -10.45 20.73
N ASP A 59 -6.97 -10.63 19.50
CA ASP A 59 -8.03 -11.61 19.16
C ASP A 59 -7.44 -13.00 18.81
N CYS A 60 -6.60 -13.48 19.72
CA CYS A 60 -5.69 -14.62 19.63
C CYS A 60 -6.29 -16.02 19.41
N LEU A 61 -7.58 -16.18 19.11
CA LEU A 61 -8.13 -17.52 18.86
C LEU A 61 -7.62 -18.15 17.56
N TYR A 62 -7.24 -17.33 16.56
CA TYR A 62 -6.64 -17.78 15.30
C TYR A 62 -5.15 -17.45 15.16
N ALA A 63 -4.58 -16.63 16.06
CA ALA A 63 -3.18 -16.23 16.05
C ALA A 63 -2.22 -17.40 16.29
N ASP A 64 -2.62 -18.34 17.15
CA ASP A 64 -1.81 -19.51 17.55
C ASP A 64 -2.10 -20.76 16.70
N CYS A 65 -3.14 -20.69 15.86
CA CYS A 65 -3.53 -21.75 14.91
C CYS A 65 -3.31 -21.34 13.45
N SER A 66 -2.86 -20.10 13.17
CA SER A 66 -2.70 -19.60 11.81
C SER A 66 -1.55 -20.33 11.13
N MET A 67 -1.95 -21.23 10.24
CA MET A 67 -1.17 -21.89 9.20
C MET A 67 0.18 -21.22 8.92
N GLU A 68 1.25 -21.98 9.18
CA GLU A 68 2.55 -21.73 8.57
C GLU A 68 2.37 -21.39 7.09
N HIS A 69 3.15 -20.43 6.58
CA HIS A 69 3.09 -19.96 5.19
C HIS A 69 2.86 -21.13 4.22
N GLN A 70 1.65 -21.21 3.66
CA GLN A 70 1.34 -22.28 2.71
C GLN A 70 1.93 -21.89 1.37
N LEU A 71 2.76 -22.77 0.82
CA LEU A 71 3.44 -22.54 -0.45
C LEU A 71 2.70 -23.21 -1.60
N PHE A 72 2.19 -22.38 -2.50
CA PHE A 72 1.58 -22.78 -3.75
C PHE A 72 2.63 -22.73 -4.84
N THR A 73 2.81 -23.87 -5.50
CA THR A 73 3.70 -24.03 -6.65
C THR A 73 2.86 -24.49 -7.84
N ARG A 74 3.49 -24.67 -9.01
CA ARG A 74 2.81 -25.27 -10.17
C ARG A 74 2.11 -26.62 -9.88
N LEU A 75 2.55 -27.35 -8.85
CA LEU A 75 1.97 -28.64 -8.45
C LEU A 75 0.76 -28.50 -7.52
N HIS A 76 0.47 -27.28 -7.05
CA HIS A 76 -0.60 -26.98 -6.13
C HIS A 76 -1.27 -25.65 -6.54
N PRO A 77 -2.07 -25.62 -7.63
CA PRO A 77 -2.61 -24.38 -8.19
C PRO A 77 -3.88 -23.86 -7.49
N TYR A 78 -4.30 -24.47 -6.38
CA TYR A 78 -5.61 -24.23 -5.74
C TYR A 78 -5.67 -22.99 -4.83
N LEU A 79 -4.80 -21.99 -5.05
CA LEU A 79 -4.70 -20.80 -4.20
C LEU A 79 -6.07 -20.15 -3.96
N TRP A 80 -6.84 -19.94 -5.03
CA TRP A 80 -8.13 -19.27 -4.96
C TRP A 80 -9.21 -20.11 -4.29
N GLU A 81 -9.14 -21.43 -4.44
CA GLU A 81 -10.07 -22.36 -3.79
C GLU A 81 -9.79 -22.38 -2.29
N GLU A 82 -8.52 -22.53 -1.88
CA GLU A 82 -8.09 -22.49 -0.48
C GLU A 82 -8.52 -21.19 0.19
N MET A 83 -8.17 -20.04 -0.39
CA MET A 83 -8.52 -18.73 0.15
C MET A 83 -10.03 -18.59 0.32
N LYS A 84 -10.83 -19.11 -0.61
CA LYS A 84 -12.28 -19.02 -0.56
C LYS A 84 -12.87 -19.92 0.52
N GLU A 85 -12.41 -21.15 0.64
CA GLU A 85 -12.88 -22.10 1.65
C GLU A 85 -12.59 -21.57 3.06
N GLU A 86 -11.33 -21.20 3.31
CA GLU A 86 -10.89 -20.65 4.60
C GLU A 86 -11.59 -19.33 4.94
N SER A 87 -11.78 -18.44 3.95
CA SER A 87 -12.53 -17.20 4.17
C SER A 87 -13.98 -17.48 4.57
N ASN A 88 -14.63 -18.46 3.97
CA ASN A 88 -16.01 -18.80 4.32
C ASN A 88 -16.13 -19.32 5.74
N ASP A 89 -15.12 -20.05 6.23
CA ASP A 89 -15.11 -20.54 7.60
C ASP A 89 -14.91 -19.40 8.60
N ILE A 90 -13.96 -18.49 8.35
CA ILE A 90 -13.80 -17.27 9.15
C ILE A 90 -15.08 -16.43 9.19
N LEU A 91 -15.77 -16.29 8.05
CA LEU A 91 -17.01 -15.52 7.96
C LEU A 91 -18.20 -16.19 8.67
N LYS A 92 -18.24 -17.53 8.78
CA LYS A 92 -19.25 -18.24 9.60
C LYS A 92 -19.04 -17.96 11.09
N ASP A 93 -17.80 -17.75 11.50
CA ASP A 93 -17.41 -17.47 12.87
C ASP A 93 -17.54 -15.97 13.26
N GLN A 94 -18.22 -15.16 12.45
CA GLN A 94 -18.42 -13.72 12.69
C GLN A 94 -18.90 -13.37 14.11
N ASN A 95 -19.72 -14.22 14.72
CA ASN A 95 -20.26 -13.97 16.06
C ASN A 95 -19.20 -14.04 17.17
N LEU A 96 -17.99 -14.50 16.87
CA LEU A 96 -16.85 -14.52 17.80
C LEU A 96 -16.10 -13.19 17.86
N PHE A 97 -16.37 -12.25 16.93
CA PHE A 97 -15.64 -10.98 16.82
C PHE A 97 -16.52 -9.78 17.20
N GLN A 98 -15.90 -8.77 17.82
CA GLN A 98 -16.58 -7.51 18.16
C GLN A 98 -16.85 -6.61 16.95
N GLU A 99 -16.01 -6.71 15.91
CA GLU A 99 -16.17 -6.00 14.64
C GLU A 99 -16.36 -7.04 13.51
N PRO A 100 -16.91 -6.65 12.35
CA PRO A 100 -16.94 -7.50 11.17
C PRO A 100 -15.56 -8.10 10.87
N ALA A 101 -15.49 -9.42 10.65
CA ALA A 101 -14.25 -10.13 10.34
C ALA A 101 -13.57 -9.53 9.09
N GLU A 102 -14.36 -9.06 8.13
CA GLU A 102 -13.86 -8.37 6.94
C GLU A 102 -13.11 -7.08 7.23
N ASN A 103 -13.34 -6.45 8.38
CA ASN A 103 -12.66 -5.23 8.80
C ASN A 103 -11.37 -5.52 9.60
N LYS A 104 -11.11 -6.80 9.91
CA LYS A 104 -9.99 -7.23 10.75
C LYS A 104 -9.03 -8.15 10.03
N PHE A 105 -9.55 -9.06 9.21
CA PHE A 105 -8.79 -10.12 8.56
C PHE A 105 -8.59 -9.82 7.08
N TYR A 106 -7.43 -10.23 6.58
CA TYR A 106 -7.08 -10.19 5.16
C TYR A 106 -6.07 -11.27 4.84
N TRP A 107 -6.03 -11.66 3.57
CA TRP A 107 -5.00 -12.56 3.07
C TRP A 107 -3.82 -11.77 2.54
N GLU A 108 -2.61 -12.19 2.86
CA GLU A 108 -1.38 -11.76 2.21
C GLU A 108 -0.91 -12.89 1.28
N VAL A 109 -0.86 -12.60 -0.02
CA VAL A 109 -0.23 -13.48 -1.03
C VAL A 109 1.14 -12.90 -1.37
N ILE A 110 2.18 -13.70 -1.19
CA ILE A 110 3.58 -13.31 -1.40
C ILE A 110 4.12 -14.01 -2.64
N LYS A 111 4.58 -13.25 -3.64
CA LYS A 111 5.29 -13.81 -4.79
C LYS A 111 6.76 -14.00 -4.45
N TYR A 112 7.20 -15.25 -4.45
CA TYR A 112 8.59 -15.63 -4.30
C TYR A 112 9.22 -15.97 -5.64
N LEU A 113 10.48 -15.58 -5.81
CA LEU A 113 11.30 -15.97 -6.92
C LEU A 113 12.65 -16.48 -6.40
N GLN A 114 13.00 -17.70 -6.79
CA GLN A 114 14.33 -18.25 -6.60
C GLN A 114 15.21 -17.86 -7.78
N ILE A 115 16.32 -17.20 -7.47
CA ILE A 115 17.39 -16.88 -8.41
C ILE A 115 18.67 -17.47 -7.83
N GLN A 116 19.29 -18.40 -8.57
CA GLN A 116 20.39 -19.23 -8.07
C GLN A 116 19.94 -20.01 -6.81
N ASP A 117 20.68 -19.89 -5.71
CA ASP A 117 20.39 -20.57 -4.45
C ASP A 117 19.66 -19.68 -3.43
N LYS A 118 19.11 -18.54 -3.87
CA LYS A 118 18.46 -17.56 -2.99
C LYS A 118 17.01 -17.30 -3.40
N ILE A 119 16.15 -17.16 -2.39
CA ILE A 119 14.74 -16.83 -2.55
C ILE A 119 14.56 -15.34 -2.25
N TYR A 120 13.86 -14.65 -3.16
CA TYR A 120 13.54 -13.23 -3.07
C TYR A 120 12.03 -13.04 -3.08
N ILE A 121 11.53 -12.10 -2.26
CA ILE A 121 10.13 -11.65 -2.33
C ILE A 121 10.05 -10.60 -3.43
N GLN A 122 9.29 -10.86 -4.49
CA GLN A 122 9.11 -9.95 -5.62
C GLN A 122 8.06 -8.90 -5.31
N TYR A 123 6.88 -9.33 -4.86
CA TYR A 123 5.82 -8.45 -4.40
C TYR A 123 4.92 -9.18 -3.39
N LYS A 124 4.13 -8.41 -2.67
CA LYS A 124 3.06 -8.88 -1.79
C LYS A 124 1.74 -8.26 -2.22
N ALA A 125 0.67 -9.04 -2.24
CA ALA A 125 -0.68 -8.57 -2.50
C ALA A 125 -1.58 -8.88 -1.32
N ALA A 126 -2.35 -7.89 -0.87
CA ALA A 126 -3.36 -8.11 0.17
C ALA A 126 -4.74 -8.29 -0.46
N PHE A 127 -5.54 -9.23 0.06
CA PHE A 127 -6.90 -9.51 -0.37
C PHE A 127 -7.87 -9.49 0.81
N SER A 128 -9.08 -9.00 0.58
CA SER A 128 -10.16 -9.20 1.55
C SER A 128 -10.57 -10.67 1.61
N LEU A 129 -11.30 -11.04 2.66
CA LEU A 129 -11.95 -12.37 2.77
C LEU A 129 -12.92 -12.66 1.59
N LYS A 130 -13.38 -11.62 0.88
CA LYS A 130 -14.21 -11.74 -0.32
C LYS A 130 -13.40 -11.89 -1.62
N GLY A 131 -12.07 -12.02 -1.54
CA GLY A 131 -11.19 -12.15 -2.71
C GLY A 131 -10.98 -10.85 -3.49
N LYS A 132 -11.34 -9.69 -2.92
CA LYS A 132 -11.05 -8.39 -3.57
C LYS A 132 -9.62 -7.99 -3.24
N ILE A 133 -8.81 -7.70 -4.26
CA ILE A 133 -7.47 -7.18 -4.05
C ILE A 133 -7.53 -5.78 -3.40
N LEU A 134 -6.86 -5.66 -2.25
CA LEU A 134 -6.80 -4.47 -1.43
C LEU A 134 -5.53 -3.68 -1.69
N SER A 135 -4.40 -4.35 -1.90
CA SER A 135 -3.10 -3.71 -2.11
C SER A 135 -2.11 -4.57 -2.87
N VAL A 136 -1.08 -3.91 -3.43
CA VAL A 136 0.11 -4.54 -4.01
C VAL A 136 1.33 -3.73 -3.58
N LYS A 137 2.35 -4.40 -3.04
CA LYS A 137 3.62 -3.82 -2.61
C LYS A 137 4.77 -4.58 -3.25
N GLY A 138 5.46 -3.94 -4.21
CA GLY A 138 6.66 -4.52 -4.84
C GLY A 138 7.92 -4.32 -4.01
N ASN A 139 8.86 -5.26 -4.08
CA ASN A 139 10.19 -5.16 -3.47
C ASN A 139 11.20 -4.63 -4.48
N THR A 140 11.27 -3.32 -4.62
CA THR A 140 12.16 -2.66 -5.58
C THR A 140 13.63 -2.71 -5.16
N THR A 141 13.93 -2.57 -3.87
CA THR A 141 15.32 -2.44 -3.38
C THR A 141 16.14 -3.69 -3.65
N ASP A 142 15.63 -4.86 -3.27
CA ASP A 142 16.37 -6.11 -3.46
C ASP A 142 16.47 -6.47 -4.94
N PHE A 143 15.42 -6.22 -5.72
CA PHE A 143 15.42 -6.53 -7.15
C PHE A 143 16.30 -5.57 -7.96
N LYS A 144 16.35 -4.27 -7.63
CA LYS A 144 17.32 -3.35 -8.26
C LYS A 144 18.75 -3.80 -8.03
N ARG A 145 19.09 -4.23 -6.81
CA ARG A 145 20.43 -4.78 -6.49
C ARG A 145 20.71 -6.09 -7.23
N LEU A 146 19.70 -6.95 -7.33
CA LEU A 146 19.80 -8.24 -8.01
C LEU A 146 20.01 -8.07 -9.51
N LEU A 147 19.18 -7.26 -10.18
CA LEU A 147 19.26 -6.96 -11.60
C LEU A 147 20.52 -6.18 -11.97
N PHE A 148 21.03 -5.33 -11.08
CA PHE A 148 22.33 -4.69 -11.27
C PHE A 148 23.47 -5.72 -11.35
N LYS A 149 23.45 -6.73 -10.47
CA LYS A 149 24.49 -7.76 -10.42
C LYS A 149 24.33 -8.82 -11.51
N TYR A 150 23.10 -9.10 -11.90
CA TYR A 150 22.74 -10.15 -12.84
C TYR A 150 21.61 -9.68 -13.78
N PRO A 151 21.91 -8.82 -14.77
CA PRO A 151 20.90 -8.22 -15.64
C PRO A 151 20.17 -9.25 -16.51
N GLU A 152 20.77 -10.40 -16.78
CA GLU A 152 20.17 -11.49 -17.54
C GLU A 152 18.84 -11.99 -16.93
N TYR A 153 18.65 -11.83 -15.61
CA TYR A 153 17.43 -12.32 -14.95
C TYR A 153 16.18 -11.47 -15.24
N GLU A 154 16.34 -10.25 -15.75
CA GLU A 154 15.21 -9.41 -16.17
C GLU A 154 14.38 -10.09 -17.27
N THR A 155 15.02 -10.95 -18.07
CA THR A 155 14.36 -11.71 -19.15
C THR A 155 13.37 -12.76 -18.65
N TYR A 156 13.46 -13.18 -17.39
CA TYR A 156 12.53 -14.15 -16.80
C TYR A 156 11.26 -13.53 -16.25
N PHE A 157 11.17 -12.20 -16.16
CA PHE A 157 9.99 -11.54 -15.61
C PHE A 157 8.93 -11.36 -16.69
N THR A 158 7.68 -11.67 -16.32
CA THR A 158 6.51 -11.34 -17.14
C THR A 158 6.36 -9.82 -17.24
N ASP A 159 5.59 -9.35 -18.23
CA ASP A 159 5.33 -7.91 -18.38
C ASP A 159 4.58 -7.35 -17.16
N ASP A 160 3.67 -8.12 -16.56
CA ASP A 160 2.97 -7.76 -15.32
C ASP A 160 3.94 -7.62 -14.14
N GLN A 161 4.89 -8.54 -13.98
CA GLN A 161 5.91 -8.47 -12.93
C GLN A 161 6.82 -7.26 -13.09
N LYS A 162 7.27 -6.97 -14.32
CA LYS A 162 8.05 -5.76 -14.62
C LYS A 162 7.26 -4.51 -14.30
N PHE A 163 6.00 -4.46 -14.72
CA PHE A 163 5.12 -3.32 -14.45
C PHE A 163 4.97 -3.05 -12.95
N ILE A 164 4.78 -4.09 -12.13
CA ILE A 164 4.70 -3.97 -10.66
C ILE A 164 6.00 -3.39 -10.10
N LEU A 165 7.17 -3.93 -10.51
CA LEU A 165 8.46 -3.48 -9.99
C LEU A 165 8.80 -2.04 -10.40
N ASP A 166 8.48 -1.65 -11.64
CA ASP A 166 8.75 -0.32 -12.18
C ASP A 166 7.94 0.78 -11.47
N HIS A 167 6.75 0.44 -10.96
CA HIS A 167 5.83 1.41 -10.35
C HIS A 167 5.68 1.28 -8.84
N ALA A 168 6.28 0.27 -8.20
CA ALA A 168 6.12 0.04 -6.77
C ALA A 168 6.60 1.20 -5.90
N ASP A 169 7.72 1.84 -6.23
CA ASP A 169 8.20 3.02 -5.48
C ASP A 169 7.22 4.20 -5.59
N GLN A 170 6.59 4.36 -6.75
CA GLN A 170 5.61 5.43 -6.99
C GLN A 170 4.36 5.27 -6.13
N LEU A 171 3.93 4.03 -5.87
CA LEU A 171 2.80 3.77 -4.98
C LEU A 171 3.18 3.85 -3.52
N LEU A 172 4.37 3.37 -3.16
CA LEU A 172 4.84 3.39 -1.77
C LEU A 172 5.01 4.83 -1.28
N VAL A 173 5.61 5.69 -2.09
CA VAL A 173 5.96 7.07 -1.75
C VAL A 173 5.53 8.00 -2.89
N PRO A 174 4.24 8.40 -2.94
CA PRO A 174 3.71 9.22 -4.03
C PRO A 174 4.05 10.71 -3.88
N ASP A 175 5.34 11.02 -3.79
CA ASP A 175 5.84 12.38 -3.58
C ASP A 175 5.65 13.33 -4.79
N ASN A 176 5.14 12.85 -5.92
CA ASN A 176 4.82 13.66 -7.10
C ASN A 176 3.29 13.87 -7.31
N VAL A 177 2.45 13.41 -6.38
CA VAL A 177 1.00 13.48 -6.53
C VAL A 177 0.49 14.83 -6.07
N VAL A 178 -0.36 15.46 -6.87
CA VAL A 178 -1.10 16.67 -6.49
C VAL A 178 -2.43 16.25 -5.87
N LEU A 179 -2.62 16.59 -4.59
CA LEU A 179 -3.85 16.28 -3.86
C LEU A 179 -4.89 17.41 -4.00
N PRO A 180 -6.19 17.06 -4.16
CA PRO A 180 -7.26 18.03 -4.40
C PRO A 180 -7.84 18.65 -3.12
N TYR A 181 -7.12 18.59 -2.01
CA TYR A 181 -7.61 19.02 -0.69
C TYR A 181 -7.20 20.46 -0.39
N ALA A 182 -8.06 21.20 0.30
CA ALA A 182 -7.77 22.55 0.79
C ALA A 182 -7.25 22.49 2.25
N PRO A 183 -6.33 23.38 2.66
CA PRO A 183 -5.89 23.45 4.05
C PRO A 183 -7.07 23.58 5.02
N GLY A 184 -7.09 22.67 6.01
CA GLY A 184 -8.13 22.56 7.03
C GLY A 184 -9.28 21.63 6.65
N ASP A 185 -9.27 21.01 5.47
CA ASP A 185 -10.19 19.93 5.14
C ASP A 185 -10.05 18.78 6.14
N ILE A 186 -11.19 18.25 6.58
CA ILE A 186 -11.25 17.06 7.42
C ILE A 186 -11.36 15.86 6.48
N LEU A 187 -10.48 14.90 6.67
CA LEU A 187 -10.33 13.72 5.83
C LEU A 187 -10.59 12.49 6.68
N TYR A 188 -11.63 11.73 6.32
CA TYR A 188 -11.87 10.37 6.81
C TYR A 188 -11.02 9.40 6.00
N ILE A 189 -10.32 8.49 6.69
CA ILE A 189 -9.47 7.47 6.08
C ILE A 189 -9.99 6.08 6.46
N ASP A 190 -10.41 5.31 5.47
CA ASP A 190 -10.77 3.90 5.64
C ASP A 190 -9.52 3.02 5.71
N ALA A 191 -9.11 2.72 6.94
CA ALA A 191 -7.96 1.87 7.21
C ALA A 191 -8.26 0.37 7.14
N SER A 192 -9.52 -0.05 6.99
CA SER A 192 -9.84 -1.48 7.07
C SER A 192 -9.27 -2.27 5.88
N PRO A 193 -8.71 -3.47 6.11
CA PRO A 193 -8.54 -4.19 7.38
C PRO A 193 -7.18 -3.96 8.07
N PHE A 194 -6.38 -2.99 7.59
CA PHE A 194 -5.04 -2.70 8.11
C PHE A 194 -5.05 -1.92 9.43
N GLY A 195 -6.14 -1.22 9.72
CA GLY A 195 -6.31 -0.32 10.86
C GLY A 195 -7.79 -0.07 11.17
N LYS A 196 -8.07 0.63 12.26
CA LYS A 196 -9.39 1.24 12.49
C LYS A 196 -9.50 2.51 11.63
N PRO A 197 -10.67 2.83 11.05
CA PRO A 197 -10.85 4.10 10.38
C PRO A 197 -10.61 5.28 11.32
N PHE A 198 -10.07 6.37 10.78
CA PHE A 198 -9.69 7.54 11.57
C PHE A 198 -9.81 8.82 10.75
N TYR A 199 -9.75 9.95 11.45
CA TYR A 199 -9.81 11.28 10.84
C TYR A 199 -8.45 11.97 10.91
N VAL A 200 -8.18 12.78 9.88
CA VAL A 200 -7.05 13.71 9.85
C VAL A 200 -7.50 15.07 9.34
N VAL A 201 -6.73 16.11 9.66
CA VAL A 201 -6.92 17.46 9.12
C VAL A 201 -5.77 17.79 8.19
N TYR A 202 -6.08 18.09 6.94
CA TYR A 202 -5.08 18.43 5.94
C TYR A 202 -4.43 19.79 6.24
N CYS A 203 -3.10 19.85 6.30
CA CYS A 203 -2.39 21.08 6.66
C CYS A 203 -2.04 21.96 5.45
N GLY A 204 -2.22 21.44 4.23
CA GLY A 204 -1.72 22.06 3.00
C GLY A 204 -0.43 21.40 2.51
N GLU A 205 -0.07 21.70 1.27
CA GLU A 205 1.17 21.23 0.67
C GLU A 205 2.36 22.03 1.21
N THR A 206 3.43 21.35 1.60
CA THR A 206 4.69 21.98 2.01
C THR A 206 5.78 21.70 0.99
N ALA A 207 6.43 22.78 0.51
CA ALA A 207 7.73 22.69 -0.13
C ALA A 207 8.81 22.95 0.94
N MET A 208 9.76 22.03 1.10
CA MET A 208 10.92 22.22 1.98
C MET A 208 11.86 23.27 1.36
N ASP A 209 11.48 24.54 1.30
CA ASP A 209 12.21 25.65 0.66
C ASP A 209 12.37 25.58 -0.89
N GLN A 210 12.58 26.76 -1.49
CA GLN A 210 12.61 26.93 -2.95
C GLN A 210 13.86 26.34 -3.61
N GLU A 211 14.97 26.20 -2.86
CA GLU A 211 16.22 25.62 -3.37
C GLU A 211 16.08 24.10 -3.50
N TYR A 212 15.49 23.44 -2.50
CA TYR A 212 15.12 22.04 -2.56
C TYR A 212 14.08 21.76 -3.65
N PHE A 213 13.09 22.66 -3.80
CA PHE A 213 12.05 22.54 -4.82
C PHE A 213 12.65 22.54 -6.24
N GLU A 214 13.57 23.47 -6.53
CA GLU A 214 14.27 23.49 -7.82
C GLU A 214 15.28 22.35 -7.97
N TRP A 215 15.94 21.93 -6.90
CA TRP A 215 16.84 20.78 -6.90
C TRP A 215 16.09 19.48 -7.24
N THR A 216 14.94 19.23 -6.62
CA THR A 216 14.16 18.01 -6.87
C THR A 216 13.67 17.94 -8.32
N LYS A 217 13.24 19.07 -8.89
CA LYS A 217 12.90 19.13 -10.32
C LYS A 217 14.08 18.80 -11.22
N LYS A 218 15.28 19.29 -10.88
CA LYS A 218 16.50 18.99 -11.64
C LYS A 218 16.92 17.53 -11.53
N GLU A 219 16.83 16.95 -10.34
CA GLU A 219 17.31 15.58 -10.06
C GLU A 219 16.32 14.50 -10.51
N TYR A 220 15.01 14.74 -10.30
CA TYR A 220 13.97 13.72 -10.48
C TYR A 220 13.03 14.01 -11.67
N GLY A 221 13.07 15.21 -12.25
CA GLY A 221 12.17 15.64 -13.33
C GLY A 221 10.81 16.16 -12.86
N TYR A 222 10.54 16.11 -11.54
CA TYR A 222 9.32 16.61 -10.90
C TYR A 222 9.60 17.27 -9.56
N PHE A 223 8.57 17.94 -9.03
CA PHE A 223 8.64 18.56 -7.71
C PHE A 223 8.17 17.58 -6.65
N LYS A 224 9.03 17.28 -5.67
CA LYS A 224 8.59 16.51 -4.50
C LYS A 224 7.63 17.34 -3.65
N ARG A 225 6.54 16.71 -3.22
CA ARG A 225 5.43 17.31 -2.48
C ARG A 225 5.20 16.50 -1.22
N GLU A 226 5.22 17.19 -0.10
CA GLU A 226 4.75 16.65 1.16
C GLU A 226 3.36 17.18 1.46
N HIS A 227 2.53 16.28 1.98
CA HIS A 227 1.13 16.53 2.28
C HIS A 227 0.88 16.29 3.77
N PRO A 228 1.38 17.18 4.66
CA PRO A 228 1.23 17.04 6.10
C PRO A 228 -0.24 17.08 6.53
N CYS A 229 -0.53 16.28 7.55
CA CYS A 229 -1.83 16.16 8.18
C CYS A 229 -1.70 16.10 9.71
N LEU A 230 -2.68 16.65 10.42
CA LEU A 230 -2.83 16.45 11.85
C LEU A 230 -3.77 15.27 12.13
N TYR A 231 -3.39 14.40 13.06
CA TYR A 231 -4.20 13.28 13.54
C TYR A 231 -4.13 13.16 15.06
N ILE A 232 -5.06 12.43 15.67
CA ILE A 232 -5.02 12.10 17.10
C ILE A 232 -4.19 10.83 17.29
N SER A 233 -3.09 10.97 18.01
CA SER A 233 -2.22 9.84 18.40
C SER A 233 -2.99 8.85 19.26
N GLU A 234 -3.02 7.57 18.88
CA GLU A 234 -3.64 6.52 19.69
C GLU A 234 -2.88 6.34 21.02
N GLU A 235 -1.55 6.41 20.97
CA GLU A 235 -0.72 6.24 22.16
C GLU A 235 -0.76 7.44 23.11
N GLN A 236 -0.73 8.66 22.53
CA GLN A 236 -0.49 9.88 23.30
C GLN A 236 -1.75 10.73 23.48
N GLN A 237 -2.86 10.37 22.83
CA GLN A 237 -4.16 11.05 22.91
C GLN A 237 -4.04 12.56 22.67
N LYS A 238 -3.19 12.94 21.71
CA LYS A 238 -2.91 14.34 21.35
C LYS A 238 -2.61 14.47 19.87
N LEU A 239 -2.69 15.70 19.36
CA LEU A 239 -2.38 16.02 17.97
C LEU A 239 -0.91 15.69 17.65
N LYS A 240 -0.73 14.94 16.57
CA LYS A 240 0.57 14.66 15.94
C LYS A 240 0.48 14.95 14.45
N VAL A 241 1.64 15.07 13.81
CA VAL A 241 1.78 15.28 12.36
C VAL A 241 2.09 13.94 11.70
N THR A 242 1.41 13.67 10.59
CA THR A 242 1.72 12.62 9.62
C THR A 242 1.77 13.23 8.21
N SER A 243 2.04 12.43 7.18
CA SER A 243 2.04 12.87 5.78
C SER A 243 1.25 11.90 4.91
N LEU A 244 0.37 12.41 4.03
CA LEU A 244 -0.43 11.60 3.12
C LEU A 244 0.41 10.89 2.05
N THR A 245 1.61 11.42 1.75
CA THR A 245 2.49 10.97 0.66
C THR A 245 3.91 10.63 1.10
N GLY A 246 4.21 10.78 2.40
CA GLY A 246 5.58 10.74 2.93
C GLY A 246 6.17 9.35 3.17
N ASP A 247 7.49 9.34 3.37
CA ASP A 247 8.35 8.17 3.63
C ASP A 247 8.12 7.55 5.02
N CYS A 248 6.96 6.98 5.30
CA CYS A 248 6.75 6.21 6.52
C CYS A 248 5.99 4.91 6.25
N LEU A 249 6.58 3.78 6.65
CA LEU A 249 5.90 2.48 6.74
C LEU A 249 4.73 2.49 7.74
N LEU A 250 4.67 3.51 8.59
CA LEU A 250 3.64 3.76 9.60
C LEU A 250 2.97 5.10 9.29
N PHE A 251 1.68 5.05 8.98
CA PHE A 251 0.91 6.26 8.67
C PHE A 251 0.40 6.95 9.93
N THR A 252 0.14 6.18 10.98
CA THR A 252 -0.13 6.63 12.35
C THR A 252 0.78 5.87 13.32
N ASP A 253 0.55 5.99 14.62
CA ASP A 253 1.40 5.30 15.62
C ASP A 253 1.40 3.78 15.43
N ASN A 254 0.28 3.19 15.00
CA ASN A 254 0.10 1.74 14.96
C ASN A 254 -0.36 1.18 13.61
N ILE A 255 -0.70 2.03 12.62
CA ILE A 255 -1.25 1.57 11.34
C ILE A 255 -0.16 1.57 10.27
N SER A 256 0.20 0.37 9.81
CA SER A 256 1.07 0.18 8.65
C SER A 256 0.23 -0.08 7.41
N PHE A 257 0.15 0.90 6.52
CA PHE A 257 -0.41 0.67 5.20
C PHE A 257 0.63 0.06 4.25
N PRO A 258 0.19 -0.79 3.31
CA PRO A 258 1.06 -1.35 2.28
C PRO A 258 1.60 -0.29 1.29
N TYR A 259 0.88 0.82 1.13
CA TYR A 259 1.21 2.00 0.32
C TYR A 259 0.43 3.21 0.85
N ALA A 260 0.74 4.43 0.40
CA ALA A 260 0.02 5.64 0.81
C ALA A 260 -1.51 5.54 0.54
N PRO A 261 -2.39 5.68 1.56
CA PRO A 261 -3.80 5.32 1.49
C PRO A 261 -4.69 6.31 0.70
N LEU A 262 -4.16 6.94 -0.35
CA LEU A 262 -4.86 7.95 -1.15
C LEU A 262 -6.14 7.44 -1.83
N ASP A 263 -6.29 6.12 -2.00
CA ASP A 263 -7.51 5.49 -2.53
C ASP A 263 -8.60 5.24 -1.48
N ARG A 264 -8.35 5.66 -0.24
CA ARG A 264 -9.18 5.39 0.95
C ARG A 264 -9.62 6.67 1.66
N ILE A 265 -9.40 7.83 1.05
CA ILE A 265 -9.66 9.14 1.65
C ILE A 265 -11.01 9.68 1.17
N GLN A 266 -11.83 10.14 2.10
CA GLN A 266 -13.03 10.92 1.84
C GLN A 266 -12.97 12.25 2.60
N THR A 267 -13.22 13.36 1.90
CA THR A 267 -13.43 14.65 2.57
C THR A 267 -14.81 14.67 3.24
N VAL A 268 -14.85 15.11 4.49
CA VAL A 268 -16.06 15.20 5.32
C VAL A 268 -16.18 16.60 5.92
N ASP A 269 -17.40 16.98 6.29
CA ASP A 269 -17.68 18.30 6.86
C ASP A 269 -17.34 18.39 8.35
N ASP A 270 -17.45 17.27 9.07
CA ASP A 270 -17.23 17.17 10.52
C ASP A 270 -16.62 15.82 10.93
N CYS A 271 -16.21 15.75 12.21
CA CYS A 271 -15.82 14.52 12.88
C CYS A 271 -16.13 14.62 14.38
N GLU A 272 -16.13 13.48 15.07
CA GLU A 272 -16.44 13.42 16.51
C GLU A 272 -15.29 13.93 17.41
N GLU A 273 -14.11 14.24 16.83
CA GLU A 273 -12.89 14.61 17.55
C GLU A 273 -12.75 16.13 17.74
N PRO A 274 -12.97 16.69 18.94
CA PRO A 274 -13.01 18.14 19.14
C PRO A 274 -11.68 18.83 18.81
N LEU A 275 -10.56 18.17 19.09
CA LEU A 275 -9.22 18.71 18.80
C LEU A 275 -8.95 18.83 17.29
N LEU A 276 -9.48 17.90 16.49
CA LEU A 276 -9.37 17.98 15.02
C LEU A 276 -10.29 19.06 14.47
N MET A 277 -11.51 19.19 15.00
CA MET A 277 -12.43 20.28 14.64
C MET A 277 -11.80 21.66 14.90
N GLU A 278 -11.21 21.87 16.08
CA GLU A 278 -10.52 23.12 16.41
C GLU A 278 -9.31 23.38 15.48
N ALA A 279 -8.54 22.33 15.18
CA ALA A 279 -7.40 22.44 14.26
C ALA A 279 -7.84 22.83 12.84
N ALA A 280 -8.91 22.21 12.33
CA ALA A 280 -9.48 22.50 11.01
C ALA A 280 -9.90 23.98 10.89
N GLU A 281 -10.63 24.51 11.87
CA GLU A 281 -11.05 25.91 11.90
C GLU A 281 -9.87 26.89 11.91
N ARG A 282 -8.85 26.60 12.74
CA ARG A 282 -7.64 27.41 12.84
C ARG A 282 -6.86 27.44 11.52
N ILE A 283 -6.71 26.29 10.86
CA ILE A 283 -6.00 26.18 9.58
C ILE A 283 -6.77 26.89 8.46
N LYS A 284 -8.10 26.72 8.38
CA LYS A 284 -8.95 27.43 7.41
C LYS A 284 -8.81 28.95 7.55
N THR A 285 -8.86 29.45 8.78
CA THR A 285 -8.73 30.89 9.07
C THR A 285 -7.36 31.44 8.70
N THR A 286 -6.29 30.71 9.05
CA THR A 286 -4.90 31.12 8.76
C THR A 286 -4.64 31.16 7.25
N SER A 287 -5.12 30.16 6.53
CA SER A 287 -4.97 30.07 5.07
C SER A 287 -5.75 31.17 4.32
N HIS A 288 -6.91 31.57 4.84
CA HIS A 288 -7.65 32.72 4.32
C HIS A 288 -6.89 34.04 4.48
N ASN A 289 -6.21 34.25 5.61
CA ASN A 289 -5.45 35.46 5.86
C ASN A 289 -4.20 35.58 4.98
N LEU A 290 -3.57 34.45 4.61
CA LEU A 290 -2.41 34.43 3.71
C LEU A 290 -2.76 34.76 2.25
N ASN A 291 -4.00 34.52 1.82
CA ASN A 291 -4.48 34.86 0.47
C ASN A 291 -4.94 36.32 0.33
N LEU A 292 -4.97 37.09 1.42
CA LEU A 292 -5.41 38.49 1.47
C LEU A 292 -4.26 39.49 1.68
N THR A 293 -3.01 39.00 1.76
CA THR A 293 -1.77 39.78 1.86
C THR A 293 -0.94 39.65 0.61
#